data_AF-A0AAD7EWH4-F1
#
_entry.id   AF-A0AAD7EWH4-F1
#
_cell.length_a   1.000
_cell.length_b   1.000
_cell.length_c   1.000
_cell.angle_alpha   90.00
_cell.angle_beta   90.00
_cell.angle_gamma   90.00
#
_symmetry.space_group_name_H-M   'P 1'
#
loop_
_entity.id
_entity.type
_entity.pdbx_description
1 polymer ?
#
loop_
_entity_poly.entity_id
_entity_poly.type
_entity_poly.pdbx_seq_one_letter_code
_entity_poly.pdbx_strand_id
1 'polypeptide(L)'
;MLSSLSFLLLSPVLLSAATSIHPSVNSAKCLTAASNTDGAAVQIQDCVSGGSTSQNWTISGGNLKLFGTKCLDVTGGSTTNGNKLQVWTCASGNTNQLWTVSGNTIQWTSHSSCLDLTDGSVTNGNPIQIWACSGGPNQQWPTTTSTTTPSGLQQSLTTNGISAAYPGDSTYSAAAKAYNLRYTLSPAAVAFPTSAAQVAAAVKAGVAQNMQVVARSGGHSYIANGLGGNNGALVVDLSKMKAISIRAANNTALIETGNRLGDIALALNAAGRAIPHGTCSYVGIGGHSGYGGFGFTSRAWGLTLDVIKSATVVLANGTIATASSTVNTDLFWAIRGASPSFGIVTSVEVQTFPAPASATVFQYGWDNMDITTASNAIASFQTFATTNIPPEFGAELVFGAGSSKGHVFFGLTGAWYGAASSLDATLAPYLKTLPTPSSSTISPGSYINSVAVLAGQPLNTASASEQADTFYTKSLMTPSGSPMSSAAITAFVTYMANQGFTSDTAWFVEVELFGGSNSAINAVPLDSTAFAKRDTLFTFQLYASSNNSPPTPPYPTDGFSFLDGMAASIVSNSPANWNYGAYLNYPDDRLTNAATLYYGSHYARLKSIKTAVDPLNVFRIPIGV
;
A
#
# COMPACT_ATOMS: atom_id res chain seq x y z
N MET A 1 -8.24 -50.60 8.37
CA MET A 1 -8.09 -50.79 6.91
C MET A 1 -9.02 -49.82 6.21
N LEU A 2 -8.47 -49.07 5.23
CA LEU A 2 -9.11 -48.12 4.29
C LEU A 2 -9.64 -46.81 4.91
N SER A 3 -9.39 -45.61 4.39
CA SER A 3 -8.33 -45.03 3.54
C SER A 3 -8.54 -43.52 3.60
N SER A 4 -7.45 -42.79 3.82
CA SER A 4 -7.32 -41.34 3.76
C SER A 4 -7.69 -40.74 2.39
N LEU A 5 -8.43 -39.63 2.37
CA LEU A 5 -8.41 -38.65 1.28
C LEU A 5 -8.12 -37.26 1.86
N SER A 6 -6.87 -36.84 1.75
CA SER A 6 -6.42 -35.46 1.94
C SER A 6 -6.75 -34.66 0.68
N PHE A 7 -7.57 -33.62 0.79
CA PHE A 7 -7.62 -32.55 -0.21
C PHE A 7 -6.55 -31.51 0.16
N LEU A 8 -5.40 -31.58 -0.52
CA LEU A 8 -4.48 -30.46 -0.60
C LEU A 8 -5.12 -29.36 -1.45
N LEU A 9 -5.65 -28.33 -0.80
CA LEU A 9 -5.93 -27.05 -1.46
C LEU A 9 -4.62 -26.26 -1.49
N LEU A 10 -3.89 -26.39 -2.60
CA LEU A 10 -2.81 -25.47 -2.96
C LEU A 10 -3.39 -24.06 -3.05
N SER A 11 -2.88 -23.17 -2.20
CA SER A 11 -3.13 -21.73 -2.28
C SER A 11 -2.64 -21.18 -3.63
N PRO A 12 -3.40 -20.33 -4.33
CA PRO A 12 -2.93 -19.73 -5.56
C PRO A 12 -1.84 -18.71 -5.21
N VAL A 13 -0.61 -18.98 -5.65
CA VAL A 13 0.42 -17.97 -5.86
C VAL A 13 -0.21 -16.87 -6.71
N LEU A 14 -0.12 -15.60 -6.28
CA LEU A 14 -0.52 -14.45 -7.09
C LEU A 14 0.25 -14.49 -8.41
N LEU A 15 -0.39 -15.03 -9.46
CA LEU A 15 0.13 -14.97 -10.82
C LEU A 15 0.09 -13.50 -11.25
N SER A 16 1.17 -13.04 -11.89
CA SER A 16 1.13 -11.83 -12.70
C SER A 16 -0.07 -11.93 -13.66
N ALA A 17 -0.79 -10.82 -13.84
CA ALA A 17 -1.94 -10.79 -14.74
C ALA A 17 -1.51 -11.28 -16.12
N ALA A 18 -2.23 -12.25 -16.68
CA ALA A 18 -1.94 -12.75 -18.01
C ALA A 18 -2.17 -11.62 -19.03
N THR A 19 -1.19 -11.39 -19.89
CA THR A 19 -1.20 -10.36 -20.92
C THR A 19 -0.91 -10.97 -22.28
N SER A 20 -1.45 -10.37 -23.33
CA SER A 20 -0.98 -10.62 -24.69
C SER A 20 0.35 -9.90 -24.90
N ILE A 21 1.27 -10.55 -25.61
CA ILE A 21 2.57 -9.96 -25.99
C ILE A 21 2.51 -9.69 -27.49
N HIS A 22 2.76 -8.44 -27.88
CA HIS A 22 2.67 -7.98 -29.26
C HIS A 22 4.05 -7.66 -29.82
N PRO A 23 4.34 -7.96 -31.10
CA PRO A 23 5.53 -7.42 -31.75
C PRO A 23 5.31 -5.94 -32.04
N SER A 24 6.34 -5.10 -31.89
CA SER A 24 6.22 -3.66 -32.12
C SER A 24 5.87 -3.32 -33.57
N VAL A 25 6.21 -4.21 -34.52
CA VAL A 25 5.94 -4.03 -35.95
C VAL A 25 4.45 -4.17 -36.29
N ASN A 26 3.63 -4.81 -35.44
CA ASN A 26 2.18 -4.91 -35.65
C ASN A 26 1.44 -5.33 -34.36
N SER A 27 0.67 -4.41 -33.78
CA SER A 27 -0.10 -4.64 -32.54
C SER A 27 -1.35 -5.52 -32.71
N ALA A 28 -1.80 -5.78 -33.94
CA ALA A 28 -2.90 -6.73 -34.20
C ALA A 28 -2.43 -8.19 -34.12
N LYS A 29 -1.12 -8.41 -33.98
CA LYS A 29 -0.49 -9.72 -33.88
C LYS A 29 -0.10 -10.03 -32.45
N CYS A 30 -0.15 -11.31 -32.09
CA CYS A 30 0.10 -11.82 -30.75
C CYS A 30 1.10 -12.98 -30.80
N LEU A 31 2.03 -12.97 -29.84
CA LEU A 31 2.88 -14.12 -29.53
C LEU A 31 1.98 -15.30 -29.13
N THR A 32 2.05 -16.40 -29.87
CA THR A 32 1.08 -17.49 -29.77
C THR A 32 1.79 -18.83 -29.73
N ALA A 33 1.43 -19.71 -28.78
CA ALA A 33 1.82 -21.11 -28.86
C ALA A 33 0.83 -21.89 -29.76
N ALA A 34 1.35 -22.71 -30.67
CA ALA A 34 0.52 -23.49 -31.59
C ALA A 34 -0.41 -24.49 -30.88
N SER A 35 0.00 -25.02 -29.72
CA SER A 35 -0.79 -25.91 -28.87
C SER A 35 -0.19 -25.98 -27.45
N ASN A 36 -0.81 -26.75 -26.56
CA ASN A 36 -0.32 -27.03 -25.20
C ASN A 36 0.57 -28.29 -25.11
N THR A 37 1.10 -28.80 -26.23
CA THR A 37 2.02 -29.96 -26.22
C THR A 37 3.47 -29.50 -26.08
N ASP A 38 4.29 -30.25 -25.36
CA ASP A 38 5.73 -29.98 -25.32
C ASP A 38 6.32 -30.06 -26.73
N GLY A 39 7.12 -29.07 -27.09
CA GLY A 39 7.67 -28.91 -28.43
C GLY A 39 6.76 -28.17 -29.42
N ALA A 40 5.58 -27.71 -29.00
CA ALA A 40 4.76 -26.90 -29.87
C ALA A 40 5.45 -25.55 -30.18
N ALA A 41 5.44 -25.17 -31.45
CA ALA A 41 6.09 -23.95 -31.91
C ALA A 41 5.45 -22.70 -31.29
N VAL A 42 6.29 -21.73 -30.96
CA VAL A 42 5.86 -20.35 -30.67
C VAL A 42 5.96 -19.55 -31.96
N GLN A 43 4.85 -18.92 -32.32
CA GLN A 43 4.63 -18.29 -33.62
C GLN A 43 3.84 -17.01 -33.46
N ILE A 44 3.82 -16.19 -34.50
CA ILE A 44 2.93 -15.03 -34.56
C ILE A 44 1.57 -15.41 -35.14
N GLN A 45 0.48 -14.91 -34.56
CA GLN A 45 -0.89 -15.06 -35.07
C GLN A 45 -1.67 -13.77 -34.88
N ASP A 46 -2.81 -13.63 -35.55
CA ASP A 46 -3.79 -12.59 -35.20
C ASP A 46 -4.24 -12.74 -33.75
N CYS A 47 -4.38 -11.62 -33.06
CA CYS A 47 -4.89 -11.62 -31.69
C CYS A 47 -6.37 -12.03 -31.67
N VAL A 48 -6.73 -12.93 -30.76
CA VAL A 48 -8.10 -13.38 -30.56
C VAL A 48 -8.84 -12.39 -29.65
N SER A 49 -9.94 -11.81 -30.14
CA SER A 49 -10.80 -10.92 -29.37
C SER A 49 -11.40 -11.64 -28.15
N GLY A 50 -11.24 -11.06 -26.95
CA GLY A 50 -11.64 -11.69 -25.68
C GLY A 50 -10.56 -12.58 -25.03
N GLY A 51 -9.41 -12.76 -25.68
CA GLY A 51 -8.24 -13.48 -25.17
C GLY A 51 -8.30 -14.99 -25.44
N SER A 52 -7.15 -15.57 -25.79
CA SER A 52 -6.96 -17.03 -25.93
C SER A 52 -5.92 -17.51 -24.92
N THR A 53 -6.11 -18.68 -24.32
CA THR A 53 -5.10 -19.30 -23.44
C THR A 53 -3.76 -19.56 -24.14
N SER A 54 -3.75 -19.65 -25.48
CA SER A 54 -2.53 -19.76 -26.30
C SER A 54 -1.80 -18.44 -26.56
N GLN A 55 -2.41 -17.31 -26.18
CA GLN A 55 -1.92 -15.94 -26.36
C GLN A 55 -1.79 -15.16 -25.05
N ASN A 56 -2.16 -15.78 -23.93
CA ASN A 56 -2.19 -15.17 -22.60
C ASN A 56 -0.94 -15.59 -21.82
N TRP A 57 0.05 -14.72 -21.82
CA TRP A 57 1.35 -14.95 -21.19
C TRP A 57 1.42 -14.29 -19.82
N THR A 58 1.96 -14.99 -18.84
CA THR A 58 2.28 -14.46 -17.51
C THR A 58 3.79 -14.43 -17.35
N ILE A 59 4.36 -13.30 -16.90
CA ILE A 59 5.79 -13.20 -16.62
C ILE A 59 5.98 -13.40 -15.12
N SER A 60 6.64 -14.49 -14.70
CA SER A 60 6.81 -14.82 -13.28
C SER A 60 8.09 -15.62 -13.06
N GLY A 61 8.92 -15.17 -12.11
CA GLY A 61 10.16 -15.86 -11.75
C GLY A 61 11.16 -15.99 -12.90
N GLY A 62 11.16 -15.02 -13.83
CA GLY A 62 11.96 -15.07 -15.06
C GLY A 62 11.37 -15.95 -16.16
N ASN A 63 10.27 -16.68 -15.94
CA ASN A 63 9.64 -17.44 -17.02
C ASN A 63 8.52 -16.63 -17.69
N LEU A 64 8.38 -16.78 -19.01
CA LEU A 64 7.15 -16.45 -19.75
C LEU A 64 6.29 -17.71 -19.80
N LYS A 65 5.18 -17.71 -19.05
CA LYS A 65 4.32 -18.89 -18.88
C LYS A 65 2.97 -18.74 -19.56
N LEU A 66 2.38 -19.85 -19.97
CA LEU A 66 1.02 -19.96 -20.47
C LEU A 66 0.46 -21.36 -20.20
N PHE A 67 -0.83 -21.55 -20.44
CA PHE A 67 -1.54 -22.81 -20.14
C PHE A 67 -1.35 -23.34 -18.70
N GLY A 68 -0.97 -22.47 -17.76
CA GLY A 68 -0.66 -22.79 -16.36
C GLY A 68 0.70 -23.47 -16.12
N THR A 69 1.12 -24.40 -16.99
CA THR A 69 2.32 -25.24 -16.76
C THR A 69 3.39 -25.15 -17.85
N LYS A 70 3.17 -24.37 -18.91
CA LYS A 70 4.12 -24.24 -20.02
C LYS A 70 4.91 -22.96 -19.95
N CYS A 71 6.17 -23.05 -20.35
CA CYS A 71 7.13 -21.97 -20.39
C CYS A 71 7.64 -21.78 -21.82
N LEU A 72 7.91 -20.53 -22.20
CA LEU A 72 8.68 -20.21 -23.40
C LEU A 72 10.08 -20.79 -23.27
N ASP A 73 10.49 -21.59 -24.24
CA ASP A 73 11.68 -22.42 -24.19
C ASP A 73 12.49 -22.29 -25.49
N VAL A 74 13.80 -22.11 -25.35
CA VAL A 74 14.74 -22.19 -26.48
C VAL A 74 14.93 -23.65 -26.86
N THR A 75 14.48 -24.04 -28.07
CA THR A 75 14.49 -25.44 -28.51
C THR A 75 15.89 -26.05 -28.39
N GLY A 76 15.99 -27.11 -27.58
CA GLY A 76 17.24 -27.83 -27.31
C GLY A 76 18.34 -27.01 -26.61
N GLY A 77 18.03 -25.79 -26.13
CA GLY A 77 19.02 -24.88 -25.54
C GLY A 77 20.10 -24.41 -26.52
N SER A 78 19.87 -24.53 -27.83
CA SER A 78 20.86 -24.12 -28.83
C SER A 78 20.98 -22.59 -28.85
N THR A 79 22.22 -22.11 -28.82
CA THR A 79 22.59 -20.68 -28.83
C THR A 79 22.79 -20.14 -30.25
N THR A 80 22.53 -20.94 -31.29
CA THR A 80 22.69 -20.52 -32.68
C THR A 80 21.60 -19.51 -33.07
N ASN A 81 22.01 -18.37 -33.63
CA ASN A 81 21.08 -17.40 -34.22
C ASN A 81 20.14 -18.09 -35.22
N GLY A 82 18.85 -17.83 -35.09
CA GLY A 82 17.81 -18.44 -35.90
C GLY A 82 17.19 -19.70 -35.28
N ASN A 83 17.71 -20.20 -34.15
CA ASN A 83 17.10 -21.30 -33.43
C ASN A 83 15.68 -20.94 -32.98
N LYS A 84 14.72 -21.85 -33.19
CA LYS A 84 13.30 -21.57 -32.98
C LYS A 84 12.88 -21.76 -31.53
N LEU A 85 11.85 -21.03 -31.14
CA LEU A 85 11.24 -21.16 -29.82
C LEU A 85 10.06 -22.11 -29.83
N GLN A 86 9.92 -22.80 -28.71
CA GLN A 86 8.85 -23.74 -28.43
C GLN A 86 8.24 -23.44 -27.07
N VAL A 87 7.12 -24.08 -26.77
CA VAL A 87 6.66 -24.23 -25.39
C VAL A 87 7.08 -25.57 -24.84
N TRP A 88 7.47 -25.58 -23.57
CA TRP A 88 7.82 -26.80 -22.83
C TRP A 88 7.31 -26.72 -21.41
N THR A 89 7.09 -27.87 -20.77
CA THR A 89 6.73 -27.94 -19.35
C THR A 89 7.75 -27.16 -18.51
N CYS A 90 7.26 -26.23 -17.69
CA CYS A 90 8.09 -25.37 -16.86
C CYS A 90 8.93 -26.21 -15.89
N ALA A 91 10.24 -26.00 -15.88
CA ALA A 91 11.17 -26.68 -15.00
C ALA A 91 11.98 -25.67 -14.18
N SER A 92 11.97 -25.83 -12.85
CA SER A 92 12.72 -24.95 -11.94
C SER A 92 14.22 -24.97 -12.26
N GLY A 93 14.82 -23.80 -12.45
CA GLY A 93 16.25 -23.66 -12.75
C GLY A 93 16.65 -24.02 -14.19
N ASN A 94 15.70 -24.35 -15.07
CA ASN A 94 16.02 -24.58 -16.49
C ASN A 94 16.35 -23.25 -17.18
N THR A 95 17.63 -23.05 -17.48
CA THR A 95 18.14 -21.82 -18.09
C THR A 95 17.56 -21.54 -19.47
N ASN A 96 17.11 -22.55 -20.22
CA ASN A 96 16.45 -22.39 -21.53
C ASN A 96 15.10 -21.67 -21.45
N GLN A 97 14.53 -21.56 -20.25
CA GLN A 97 13.20 -21.02 -19.98
C GLN A 97 13.22 -19.69 -19.23
N LEU A 98 14.41 -19.16 -18.95
CA LEU A 98 14.59 -17.92 -18.18
C LEU A 98 14.80 -16.73 -19.10
N TRP A 99 13.95 -15.72 -18.97
CA TRP A 99 13.90 -14.52 -19.79
C TRP A 99 13.88 -13.27 -18.92
N THR A 100 14.65 -12.27 -19.33
CA THR A 100 14.69 -10.94 -18.72
C THR A 100 13.98 -9.96 -19.65
N VAL A 101 13.01 -9.23 -19.12
CA VAL A 101 12.36 -8.14 -19.86
C VAL A 101 13.08 -6.84 -19.52
N SER A 102 13.62 -6.17 -20.54
CA SER A 102 14.30 -4.88 -20.41
C SER A 102 13.74 -3.90 -21.44
N GLY A 103 12.91 -2.97 -20.97
CA GLY A 103 12.12 -2.09 -21.85
C GLY A 103 11.16 -2.92 -22.72
N ASN A 104 11.26 -2.77 -24.04
CA ASN A 104 10.50 -3.54 -25.02
C ASN A 104 11.24 -4.80 -25.48
N THR A 105 12.39 -5.14 -24.90
CA THR A 105 13.17 -6.30 -25.33
C THR A 105 12.98 -7.46 -24.35
N ILE A 106 12.76 -8.66 -24.87
CA ILE A 106 12.74 -9.90 -24.09
C ILE A 106 14.03 -10.66 -24.41
N GLN A 107 14.96 -10.68 -23.45
CA GLN A 107 16.28 -11.27 -23.60
C GLN A 107 16.34 -12.63 -22.91
N TRP A 108 17.04 -13.59 -23.50
CA TRP A 108 17.33 -14.86 -22.85
C TRP A 108 18.32 -14.64 -21.69
N THR A 109 17.92 -14.91 -20.45
CA THR A 109 18.62 -14.46 -19.23
C THR A 109 20.10 -14.86 -19.16
N SER A 110 20.43 -16.05 -19.66
CA SER A 110 21.80 -16.58 -19.63
C SER A 110 22.64 -16.24 -20.87
N HIS A 111 22.09 -15.50 -21.85
CA HIS A 111 22.74 -15.27 -23.15
C HIS A 111 22.50 -13.85 -23.69
N SER A 112 23.28 -13.44 -24.68
CA SER A 112 23.15 -12.14 -25.38
C SER A 112 22.17 -12.20 -26.58
N SER A 113 21.23 -13.15 -26.55
CA SER A 113 20.22 -13.34 -27.58
C SER A 113 18.84 -12.89 -27.12
N CYS A 114 18.09 -12.32 -28.05
CA CYS A 114 16.78 -11.73 -27.83
C CYS A 114 15.70 -12.54 -28.55
N LEU A 115 14.48 -12.45 -28.02
CA LEU A 115 13.27 -12.88 -28.70
C LEU A 115 13.14 -12.13 -30.03
N ASP A 116 13.04 -12.85 -31.14
CA ASP A 116 13.14 -12.30 -32.48
C ASP A 116 12.01 -12.84 -33.36
N LEU A 117 11.24 -11.94 -33.97
CA LEU A 117 10.27 -12.27 -34.99
C LEU A 117 11.04 -12.57 -36.28
N THR A 118 11.01 -13.83 -36.72
CA THR A 118 11.79 -14.29 -37.89
C THR A 118 11.56 -13.37 -39.09
N ASP A 119 12.63 -12.75 -39.58
CA ASP A 119 12.65 -11.81 -40.71
C ASP A 119 11.68 -10.61 -40.57
N GLY A 120 11.20 -10.33 -39.36
CA GLY A 120 10.17 -9.31 -39.10
C GLY A 120 8.81 -9.61 -39.73
N SER A 121 8.60 -10.83 -40.25
CA SER A 121 7.37 -11.20 -40.96
C SER A 121 6.19 -11.34 -40.00
N VAL A 122 5.10 -10.63 -40.29
CA VAL A 122 3.85 -10.65 -39.51
C VAL A 122 2.81 -11.64 -40.06
N THR A 123 3.21 -12.51 -40.98
CA THR A 123 2.33 -13.56 -41.52
C THR A 123 1.97 -14.57 -40.44
N ASN A 124 0.68 -14.90 -40.33
CA ASN A 124 0.20 -15.91 -39.38
C ASN A 124 0.96 -17.23 -39.53
N GLY A 125 1.46 -17.77 -38.42
CA GLY A 125 2.28 -18.98 -38.40
C GLY A 125 3.79 -18.72 -38.55
N ASN A 126 4.24 -17.48 -38.74
CA ASN A 126 5.68 -17.19 -38.77
C ASN A 126 6.31 -17.55 -37.41
N PRO A 127 7.33 -18.43 -37.36
CA PRO A 127 7.90 -18.90 -36.11
C PRO A 127 8.72 -17.79 -35.44
N ILE A 128 8.81 -17.87 -34.12
CA ILE A 128 9.68 -17.01 -33.32
C ILE A 128 11.02 -17.70 -33.12
N GLN A 129 12.09 -16.92 -33.13
CA GLN A 129 13.46 -17.40 -32.99
C GLN A 129 14.21 -16.62 -31.92
N ILE A 130 15.41 -17.09 -31.60
CA ILE A 130 16.42 -16.26 -30.96
C ILE A 130 17.35 -15.65 -32.00
N TRP A 131 17.81 -14.44 -31.74
CA TRP A 131 18.88 -13.82 -32.51
C TRP A 131 19.72 -12.92 -31.61
N ALA A 132 20.95 -12.61 -32.01
CA ALA A 132 21.77 -11.62 -31.31
C ALA A 132 20.98 -10.31 -31.11
N CYS A 133 20.99 -9.79 -29.89
CA CYS A 133 20.28 -8.56 -29.57
C CYS A 133 20.86 -7.39 -30.38
N SER A 134 20.06 -6.84 -31.28
CA SER A 134 20.40 -5.70 -32.15
C SER A 134 19.56 -4.46 -31.87
N GLY A 135 18.45 -4.62 -31.14
CA GLY A 135 17.46 -3.55 -30.94
C GLY A 135 16.58 -3.29 -32.17
N GLY A 136 16.67 -4.13 -33.21
CA GLY A 136 15.85 -4.02 -34.42
C GLY A 136 14.34 -4.16 -34.14
N PRO A 137 13.46 -3.61 -34.99
CA PRO A 137 12.00 -3.62 -34.78
C PRO A 137 11.41 -5.02 -34.58
N ASN A 138 12.00 -6.04 -35.20
CA ASN A 138 11.57 -7.44 -35.07
C ASN A 138 11.97 -8.08 -33.72
N GLN A 139 12.74 -7.37 -32.88
CA GLN A 139 13.13 -7.79 -31.52
C GLN A 139 12.46 -6.96 -30.41
N GLN A 140 11.57 -6.05 -30.80
CA GLN A 140 10.83 -5.21 -29.88
C GLN A 140 9.45 -5.84 -29.65
N TRP A 141 9.20 -6.20 -28.41
CA TRP A 141 8.00 -6.84 -27.88
C TRP A 141 7.47 -6.01 -26.72
N PRO A 142 6.70 -4.94 -26.98
CA PRO A 142 6.05 -4.19 -25.92
C PRO A 142 5.18 -5.13 -25.09
N THR A 143 5.69 -5.50 -23.90
CA THR A 143 4.97 -6.28 -22.88
C THR A 143 4.09 -5.39 -22.01
N THR A 144 4.23 -4.07 -22.19
CA THR A 144 3.31 -3.06 -21.71
C THR A 144 2.32 -2.80 -22.85
N THR A 145 1.02 -2.86 -22.54
CA THR A 145 0.01 -2.17 -23.35
C THR A 145 0.55 -0.79 -23.68
N SER A 146 0.65 -0.47 -24.97
CA SER A 146 1.01 0.87 -25.46
C SER A 146 0.44 1.94 -24.52
N THR A 147 1.31 2.67 -23.83
CA THR A 147 0.95 3.81 -22.98
C THR A 147 0.60 5.03 -23.84
N THR A 148 -0.14 4.80 -24.94
CA THR A 148 -0.78 5.88 -25.65
C THR A 148 -2.09 6.15 -24.93
N THR A 149 -2.26 7.39 -24.45
CA THR A 149 -3.54 7.85 -23.93
C THR A 149 -4.62 7.57 -24.98
N PRO A 150 -5.71 6.85 -24.65
CA PRO A 150 -6.81 6.71 -25.59
C PRO A 150 -7.26 8.09 -26.06
N SER A 151 -7.37 8.30 -27.37
CA SER A 151 -7.74 9.62 -27.94
C SER A 151 -9.09 10.10 -27.40
N GLY A 152 -10.03 9.18 -27.17
CA GLY A 152 -11.31 9.46 -26.52
C GLY A 152 -11.18 9.93 -25.07
N LEU A 153 -10.20 9.43 -24.31
CA LEU A 153 -9.91 9.92 -22.96
C LEU A 153 -9.41 11.37 -23.01
N GLN A 154 -8.38 11.62 -23.81
CA GLN A 154 -7.78 12.96 -23.92
C GLN A 154 -8.80 13.99 -24.40
N GLN A 155 -9.62 13.66 -25.40
CA GLN A 155 -10.69 14.52 -25.89
C GLN A 155 -11.73 14.80 -24.81
N SER A 156 -12.15 13.78 -24.06
CA SER A 156 -13.14 13.95 -22.99
C SER A 156 -12.61 14.82 -21.85
N LEU A 157 -11.37 14.59 -21.38
CA LEU A 157 -10.75 15.42 -20.33
C LEU A 157 -10.64 16.88 -20.78
N THR A 158 -10.18 17.12 -22.01
CA THR A 158 -10.04 18.46 -22.60
C THR A 158 -11.40 19.17 -22.71
N THR A 159 -12.42 18.47 -23.23
CA THR A 159 -13.78 19.04 -23.41
C THR A 159 -14.42 19.42 -22.07
N ASN A 160 -14.11 18.71 -21.00
CA ASN A 160 -14.60 19.01 -19.65
C ASN A 160 -13.71 20.00 -18.87
N GLY A 161 -12.72 20.61 -19.54
CA GLY A 161 -11.83 21.60 -18.93
C GLY A 161 -10.93 21.03 -17.84
N ILE A 162 -10.56 19.74 -17.94
CA ILE A 162 -9.73 19.05 -16.96
C ILE A 162 -8.29 19.03 -17.46
N SER A 163 -7.40 19.74 -16.77
CA SER A 163 -5.96 19.64 -17.04
C SER A 163 -5.46 18.23 -16.74
N ALA A 164 -4.58 17.69 -17.58
CA ALA A 164 -3.99 16.38 -17.38
C ALA A 164 -2.56 16.33 -17.94
N ALA A 165 -1.76 15.41 -17.41
CA ALA A 165 -0.46 15.06 -17.94
C ALA A 165 -0.53 13.68 -18.61
N TYR A 166 0.07 13.57 -19.79
CA TYR A 166 0.05 12.37 -20.64
C TYR A 166 1.47 11.87 -20.93
N PRO A 167 1.65 10.57 -21.21
CA PRO A 167 2.93 10.05 -21.67
C PRO A 167 3.49 10.87 -22.85
N GLY A 168 4.72 11.38 -22.71
CA GLY A 168 5.36 12.27 -23.67
C GLY A 168 5.34 13.76 -23.26
N ASP A 169 4.44 14.18 -22.38
CA ASP A 169 4.45 15.54 -21.83
C ASP A 169 5.64 15.73 -20.88
N SER A 170 6.21 16.94 -20.86
CA SER A 170 7.30 17.28 -19.94
C SER A 170 6.92 17.21 -18.46
N THR A 171 5.63 17.34 -18.14
CA THR A 171 5.08 17.29 -16.77
C THR A 171 4.76 15.88 -16.31
N TYR A 172 4.71 14.90 -17.21
CA TYR A 172 4.21 13.56 -16.92
C TYR A 172 5.08 12.80 -15.92
N SER A 173 6.40 12.84 -16.06
CA SER A 173 7.31 12.11 -15.15
C SER A 173 7.16 12.56 -13.69
N ALA A 174 6.94 13.85 -13.45
CA ALA A 174 6.68 14.37 -12.11
C ALA A 174 5.27 13.98 -11.64
N ALA A 175 4.27 14.07 -12.51
CA ALA A 175 2.89 13.70 -12.20
C ALA A 175 2.74 12.21 -11.86
N ALA A 176 3.45 11.32 -12.54
CA ALA A 176 3.40 9.86 -12.37
C ALA A 176 4.39 9.34 -11.31
N LYS A 177 5.17 10.21 -10.64
CA LYS A 177 6.16 9.79 -9.65
C LYS A 177 5.48 9.17 -8.42
N ALA A 178 5.91 7.96 -8.05
CA ALA A 178 5.48 7.29 -6.83
C ALA A 178 6.21 7.84 -5.61
N TYR A 179 5.55 7.80 -4.44
CA TYR A 179 6.20 8.05 -3.14
C TYR A 179 7.22 6.95 -2.83
N ASN A 180 6.80 5.69 -2.94
CA ASN A 180 7.70 4.54 -2.85
C ASN A 180 8.36 4.28 -4.20
N LEU A 181 9.65 4.58 -4.31
CA LEU A 181 10.48 4.45 -5.50
C LEU A 181 10.79 2.99 -5.86
N ARG A 182 10.38 2.01 -5.04
CA ARG A 182 10.31 0.60 -5.45
C ARG A 182 9.38 0.40 -6.66
N TYR A 183 8.46 1.33 -6.89
CA TYR A 183 7.51 1.30 -7.98
C TYR A 183 7.80 2.38 -9.02
N THR A 184 7.90 1.94 -10.27
CA THR A 184 7.87 2.79 -11.45
C THR A 184 6.64 2.39 -12.26
N LEU A 185 5.58 3.21 -12.18
CA LEU A 185 4.31 2.96 -12.85
C LEU A 185 4.08 3.99 -13.96
N SER A 186 3.37 3.55 -15.00
CA SER A 186 3.01 4.35 -16.17
C SER A 186 1.48 4.44 -16.31
N PRO A 187 0.81 5.37 -15.61
CA PRO A 187 -0.59 5.70 -15.86
C PRO A 187 -0.85 6.10 -17.32
N ALA A 188 -2.06 5.87 -17.81
CA ALA A 188 -2.44 6.36 -19.13
C ALA A 188 -2.64 7.89 -19.15
N ALA A 189 -3.07 8.47 -18.03
CA ALA A 189 -3.13 9.91 -17.81
C ALA A 189 -3.17 10.22 -16.32
N VAL A 190 -2.68 11.40 -15.94
CA VAL A 190 -2.89 11.99 -14.61
C VAL A 190 -3.73 13.25 -14.75
N ALA A 191 -5.00 13.19 -14.38
CA ALA A 191 -5.96 14.28 -14.46
C ALA A 191 -6.01 15.08 -13.14
N PHE A 192 -6.15 16.41 -13.23
CA PHE A 192 -6.13 17.34 -12.10
C PHE A 192 -7.44 18.13 -11.99
N PRO A 193 -8.57 17.48 -11.63
CA PRO A 193 -9.85 18.16 -11.49
C PRO A 193 -9.83 19.17 -10.32
N THR A 194 -10.63 20.22 -10.45
CA THR A 194 -10.79 21.28 -9.43
C THR A 194 -12.16 21.23 -8.73
N SER A 195 -13.03 20.29 -9.08
CA SER A 195 -14.37 20.15 -8.51
C SER A 195 -14.89 18.71 -8.60
N ALA A 196 -15.89 18.37 -7.78
CA ALA A 196 -16.56 17.07 -7.85
C ALA A 196 -17.22 16.81 -9.22
N ALA A 197 -17.69 17.86 -9.92
CA ALA A 197 -18.22 17.74 -11.28
C ALA A 197 -17.15 17.31 -12.28
N GLN A 198 -15.93 17.87 -12.18
CA GLN A 198 -14.81 17.44 -13.02
C GLN A 198 -14.32 16.04 -12.65
N VAL A 199 -14.32 15.66 -11.36
CA VAL A 199 -14.05 14.27 -10.94
C VAL A 199 -15.06 13.32 -11.59
N ALA A 200 -16.36 13.64 -11.55
CA ALA A 200 -17.42 12.87 -12.21
C ALA A 200 -17.23 12.75 -13.72
N ALA A 201 -16.81 13.83 -14.39
CA ALA A 201 -16.48 13.80 -15.81
C ALA A 201 -15.26 12.92 -16.12
N ALA A 202 -14.20 12.98 -15.30
CA ALA A 202 -13.03 12.12 -15.45
C ALA A 202 -13.36 10.64 -15.23
N VAL A 203 -14.17 10.31 -14.22
CA VAL A 203 -14.64 8.93 -13.99
C VAL A 203 -15.42 8.43 -15.20
N LYS A 204 -16.40 9.19 -15.70
CA LYS A 204 -17.16 8.82 -16.90
C LYS A 204 -16.27 8.64 -18.13
N ALA A 205 -15.23 9.46 -18.30
CA ALA A 205 -14.26 9.32 -19.37
C ALA A 205 -13.47 8.00 -19.26
N GLY A 206 -12.99 7.65 -18.06
CA GLY A 206 -12.31 6.38 -17.81
C GLY A 206 -13.21 5.17 -18.06
N VAL A 207 -14.47 5.22 -17.61
CA VAL A 207 -15.46 4.16 -17.84
C VAL A 207 -15.74 3.98 -19.33
N ALA A 208 -15.92 5.07 -20.08
CA ALA A 208 -16.14 5.02 -21.52
C ALA A 208 -14.98 4.38 -22.30
N GLN A 209 -13.79 4.31 -21.71
CA GLN A 209 -12.59 3.69 -22.28
C GLN A 209 -12.25 2.34 -21.61
N ASN A 210 -13.14 1.79 -20.78
CA ASN A 210 -12.94 0.54 -20.04
C ASN A 210 -11.67 0.55 -19.15
N MET A 211 -11.38 1.69 -18.53
CA MET A 211 -10.15 1.88 -17.77
C MET A 211 -10.35 1.66 -16.26
N GLN A 212 -9.26 1.27 -15.60
CA GLN A 212 -9.14 1.47 -14.16
C GLN A 212 -9.12 2.98 -13.87
N VAL A 213 -9.90 3.41 -12.89
CA VAL A 213 -9.83 4.78 -12.38
C VAL A 213 -9.41 4.73 -10.93
N VAL A 214 -8.41 5.53 -10.55
CA VAL A 214 -7.93 5.63 -9.16
C VAL A 214 -7.84 7.08 -8.74
N ALA A 215 -8.14 7.35 -7.47
CA ALA A 215 -7.93 8.67 -6.88
C ALA A 215 -6.53 8.76 -6.27
N ARG A 216 -5.90 9.93 -6.39
CA ARG A 216 -4.68 10.28 -5.67
C ARG A 216 -4.88 11.55 -4.86
N SER A 217 -4.80 11.42 -3.52
CA SER A 217 -4.71 12.56 -2.61
C SER A 217 -3.24 12.97 -2.42
N GLY A 218 -2.62 12.62 -1.29
CA GLY A 218 -1.22 12.97 -0.99
C GLY A 218 -0.18 12.04 -1.62
N GLY A 219 -0.58 10.96 -2.30
CA GLY A 219 0.35 10.06 -3.01
C GLY A 219 1.13 9.06 -2.14
N HIS A 220 0.99 9.11 -0.82
CA HIS A 220 1.76 8.37 0.19
C HIS A 220 1.51 6.84 0.27
N SER A 221 0.86 6.23 -0.72
CA SER A 221 0.57 4.79 -0.70
C SER A 221 1.86 3.97 -0.77
N TYR A 222 2.06 3.05 0.18
CA TYR A 222 3.27 2.22 0.24
C TYR A 222 3.43 1.28 -0.95
N ILE A 223 2.32 0.87 -1.58
CA ILE A 223 2.31 0.05 -2.80
C ILE A 223 1.88 0.82 -4.06
N ALA A 224 2.01 2.15 -4.05
CA ALA A 224 1.64 3.03 -5.18
C ALA A 224 0.19 2.87 -5.70
N ASN A 225 -0.78 2.52 -4.86
CA ASN A 225 -2.21 2.39 -5.23
C ASN A 225 -2.80 3.69 -5.79
N GLY A 226 -2.31 4.86 -5.34
CA GLY A 226 -2.72 6.16 -5.89
C GLY A 226 -2.33 6.37 -7.36
N LEU A 227 -1.50 5.48 -7.92
CA LEU A 227 -1.12 5.46 -9.34
C LEU A 227 -1.72 4.26 -10.09
N GLY A 228 -2.55 3.45 -9.43
CA GLY A 228 -3.22 2.28 -9.99
C GLY A 228 -2.71 0.96 -9.41
N GLY A 229 -1.54 0.96 -8.77
CA GLY A 229 -0.81 -0.26 -8.41
C GLY A 229 -0.33 -1.09 -9.62
N ASN A 230 -0.70 -0.67 -10.84
CA ASN A 230 -0.37 -1.25 -12.14
C ASN A 230 -0.33 -0.13 -13.20
N ASN A 231 0.19 -0.42 -14.38
CA ASN A 231 0.22 0.51 -15.51
C ASN A 231 -1.17 0.72 -16.13
N GLY A 232 -1.35 1.83 -16.84
CA GLY A 232 -2.52 2.08 -17.71
C GLY A 232 -3.76 2.65 -17.00
N ALA A 233 -3.70 2.93 -15.69
CA ALA A 233 -4.81 3.56 -14.98
C ALA A 233 -5.01 5.03 -15.40
N LEU A 234 -6.25 5.50 -15.32
CA LEU A 234 -6.54 6.93 -15.23
C LEU A 234 -6.40 7.36 -13.77
N VAL A 235 -5.39 8.18 -13.48
CA VAL A 235 -5.21 8.76 -12.15
C VAL A 235 -5.99 10.07 -12.07
N VAL A 236 -6.86 10.18 -11.07
CA VAL A 236 -7.59 11.39 -10.72
C VAL A 236 -6.92 12.00 -9.50
N ASP A 237 -6.04 12.96 -9.74
CA ASP A 237 -5.25 13.64 -8.73
C ASP A 237 -6.03 14.82 -8.12
N LEU A 238 -6.33 14.70 -6.82
CA LEU A 238 -7.18 15.63 -6.10
C LEU A 238 -6.39 16.83 -5.54
N SER A 239 -5.09 16.98 -5.84
CA SER A 239 -4.24 18.03 -5.25
C SER A 239 -4.70 19.47 -5.54
N LYS A 240 -5.65 19.67 -6.47
CA LYS A 240 -6.28 20.98 -6.74
C LYS A 240 -7.57 21.22 -5.95
N MET A 241 -8.08 20.22 -5.22
CA MET A 241 -9.24 20.30 -4.33
C MET A 241 -8.77 20.36 -2.88
N LYS A 242 -8.46 21.58 -2.41
CA LYS A 242 -7.84 21.85 -1.10
C LYS A 242 -8.65 22.79 -0.19
N ALA A 243 -9.90 23.08 -0.51
CA ALA A 243 -10.72 23.94 0.36
C ALA A 243 -10.91 23.33 1.76
N ILE A 244 -10.80 24.17 2.79
CA ILE A 244 -11.10 23.85 4.19
C ILE A 244 -12.07 24.91 4.71
N SER A 245 -13.26 24.49 5.14
CA SER A 245 -14.29 25.36 5.69
C SER A 245 -14.60 24.96 7.13
N ILE A 246 -14.19 25.79 8.09
CA ILE A 246 -14.41 25.58 9.52
C ILE A 246 -15.80 26.10 9.89
N ARG A 247 -16.63 25.23 10.47
CA ARG A 247 -18.03 25.51 10.79
C ARG A 247 -18.21 25.58 12.30
N ALA A 248 -17.85 26.74 12.88
CA ALA A 248 -17.83 26.96 14.32
C ALA A 248 -19.18 26.64 15.00
N ALA A 249 -20.31 26.99 14.37
CA ALA A 249 -21.64 26.74 14.91
C ALA A 249 -21.92 25.25 15.22
N ASN A 250 -21.32 24.35 14.45
CA ASN A 250 -21.55 22.90 14.56
C ASN A 250 -20.33 22.16 15.10
N ASN A 251 -19.23 22.86 15.42
CA ASN A 251 -17.93 22.27 15.74
C ASN A 251 -17.42 21.30 14.66
N THR A 252 -17.77 21.52 13.39
CA THR A 252 -17.32 20.67 12.26
C THR A 252 -16.37 21.42 11.33
N ALA A 253 -15.72 20.68 10.43
CA ALA A 253 -15.01 21.25 9.30
C ALA A 253 -15.32 20.43 8.04
N LEU A 254 -15.59 21.11 6.92
CA LEU A 254 -15.65 20.50 5.60
C LEU A 254 -14.27 20.61 4.94
N ILE A 255 -13.68 19.46 4.60
CA ILE A 255 -12.31 19.37 4.11
C ILE A 255 -12.33 18.64 2.76
N GLU A 256 -11.81 19.27 1.71
CA GLU A 256 -11.56 18.59 0.44
C GLU A 256 -10.38 17.62 0.57
N THR A 257 -10.51 16.44 -0.04
CA THR A 257 -9.61 15.30 0.19
C THR A 257 -8.25 15.41 -0.50
N GLY A 258 -8.01 16.47 -1.26
CA GLY A 258 -6.69 16.84 -1.79
C GLY A 258 -5.76 17.47 -0.77
N ASN A 259 -6.25 17.81 0.42
CA ASN A 259 -5.44 18.37 1.50
C ASN A 259 -4.49 17.34 2.11
N ARG A 260 -3.32 17.83 2.55
CA ARG A 260 -2.33 17.08 3.32
C ARG A 260 -2.52 17.33 4.83
N LEU A 261 -2.12 16.37 5.66
CA LEU A 261 -2.40 16.40 7.11
C LEU A 261 -1.79 17.63 7.80
N GLY A 262 -0.56 18.02 7.43
CA GLY A 262 0.10 19.18 8.02
C GLY A 262 -0.65 20.50 7.75
N ASP A 263 -1.15 20.69 6.53
CA ASP A 263 -1.93 21.86 6.15
C ASP A 263 -3.28 21.91 6.89
N ILE A 264 -3.92 20.75 7.07
CA ILE A 264 -5.16 20.62 7.84
C ILE A 264 -4.91 20.95 9.31
N ALA A 265 -3.84 20.42 9.90
CA ALA A 265 -3.48 20.67 11.30
C ALA A 265 -3.27 22.18 11.55
N LEU A 266 -2.54 22.85 10.65
CA LEU A 266 -2.32 24.30 10.73
C LEU A 266 -3.64 25.09 10.61
N ALA A 267 -4.47 24.77 9.61
CA ALA A 267 -5.73 25.46 9.37
C ALA A 267 -6.72 25.32 10.54
N LEU A 268 -6.88 24.10 11.07
CA LEU A 268 -7.76 23.84 12.22
C LEU A 268 -7.23 24.49 13.50
N ASN A 269 -5.92 24.38 13.76
CA ASN A 269 -5.32 24.95 14.97
C ASN A 269 -5.42 26.48 14.99
N ALA A 270 -5.35 27.15 13.84
CA ALA A 270 -5.58 28.59 13.74
C ALA A 270 -6.99 29.02 14.22
N ALA A 271 -7.96 28.10 14.19
CA ALA A 271 -9.30 28.30 14.75
C ALA A 271 -9.47 27.67 16.15
N GLY A 272 -8.39 27.25 16.81
CA GLY A 272 -8.42 26.56 18.10
C GLY A 272 -9.05 25.16 18.04
N ARG A 273 -9.04 24.52 16.86
CA ARG A 273 -9.64 23.20 16.63
C ARG A 273 -8.59 22.15 16.24
N ALA A 274 -8.93 20.88 16.40
CA ALA A 274 -8.14 19.72 16.00
C ALA A 274 -9.04 18.55 15.59
N ILE A 275 -8.44 17.55 14.95
CA ILE A 275 -9.02 16.21 14.68
C ILE A 275 -7.96 15.15 14.97
N PRO A 276 -8.33 13.89 15.24
CA PRO A 276 -7.36 12.81 15.20
C PRO A 276 -6.83 12.63 13.77
N HIS A 277 -5.51 12.51 13.62
CA HIS A 277 -4.81 12.23 12.36
C HIS A 277 -3.38 11.77 12.62
N GLY A 278 -2.73 11.20 11.60
CA GLY A 278 -1.33 10.77 11.64
C GLY A 278 -0.33 11.92 11.65
N THR A 279 0.94 11.59 11.89
CA THR A 279 2.01 12.57 12.13
C THR A 279 2.64 13.10 10.83
N CYS A 280 2.76 12.27 9.80
CA CYS A 280 3.43 12.65 8.55
C CYS A 280 2.70 13.79 7.83
N SER A 281 3.32 14.98 7.78
CA SER A 281 2.73 16.20 7.21
C SER A 281 2.19 16.03 5.79
N TYR A 282 2.88 15.22 4.97
CA TYR A 282 2.60 15.08 3.54
C TYR A 282 1.51 14.05 3.22
N VAL A 283 1.11 13.20 4.16
CA VAL A 283 0.02 12.24 3.95
C VAL A 283 -1.26 12.99 3.57
N GLY A 284 -2.01 12.49 2.60
CA GLY A 284 -3.28 13.10 2.17
C GLY A 284 -4.47 12.53 2.95
N ILE A 285 -5.39 13.39 3.39
CA ILE A 285 -6.53 12.96 4.23
C ILE A 285 -7.44 11.95 3.52
N GLY A 286 -7.59 12.02 2.19
CA GLY A 286 -8.45 11.10 1.44
C GLY A 286 -8.03 9.63 1.58
N GLY A 287 -6.75 9.33 1.36
CA GLY A 287 -6.21 7.98 1.57
C GLY A 287 -6.15 7.60 3.05
N HIS A 288 -5.66 8.51 3.89
CA HIS A 288 -5.47 8.29 5.32
C HIS A 288 -6.76 7.90 6.06
N SER A 289 -7.82 8.71 5.87
CA SER A 289 -9.14 8.44 6.47
C SER A 289 -9.91 7.34 5.73
N GLY A 290 -9.55 7.04 4.47
CA GLY A 290 -10.21 6.00 3.70
C GLY A 290 -10.03 4.58 4.25
N TYR A 291 -8.98 4.36 5.06
CA TYR A 291 -8.61 3.07 5.62
C TYR A 291 -8.50 3.06 7.16
N GLY A 292 -8.67 4.21 7.82
CA GLY A 292 -8.45 4.36 9.25
C GLY A 292 -8.10 5.80 9.59
N GLY A 293 -6.81 5.99 9.84
CA GLY A 293 -6.21 7.26 10.16
C GLY A 293 -5.82 7.30 11.63
N PHE A 294 -4.67 6.71 11.94
CA PHE A 294 -4.13 6.62 13.29
C PHE A 294 -3.11 7.74 13.52
N GLY A 295 -3.01 8.16 14.78
CA GLY A 295 -1.98 9.04 15.33
C GLY A 295 -2.17 9.21 16.84
N PHE A 296 -1.29 9.96 17.50
CA PHE A 296 -1.17 9.99 18.97
C PHE A 296 -2.43 10.46 19.72
N THR A 297 -3.32 11.22 19.10
CA THR A 297 -4.61 11.62 19.71
C THR A 297 -5.73 10.59 19.55
N SER A 298 -5.49 9.50 18.80
CA SER A 298 -6.56 8.57 18.42
C SER A 298 -7.14 7.80 19.60
N ARG A 299 -6.37 7.56 20.66
CA ARG A 299 -6.91 6.96 21.90
C ARG A 299 -7.92 7.86 22.60
N ALA A 300 -7.82 9.18 22.42
CA ALA A 300 -8.77 10.13 22.98
C ALA A 300 -10.00 10.34 22.08
N TRP A 301 -9.80 10.36 20.76
CA TRP A 301 -10.84 10.84 19.82
C TRP A 301 -11.29 9.83 18.77
N GLY A 302 -10.72 8.62 18.76
CA GLY A 302 -10.92 7.63 17.70
C GLY A 302 -10.01 7.86 16.51
N LEU A 303 -10.16 7.06 15.46
CA LEU A 303 -9.44 7.25 14.19
C LEU A 303 -9.99 8.46 13.42
N THR A 304 -9.24 8.95 12.43
CA THR A 304 -9.71 10.00 11.52
C THR A 304 -11.06 9.65 10.88
N LEU A 305 -11.28 8.38 10.53
CA LEU A 305 -12.56 7.93 9.97
C LEU A 305 -13.74 7.94 10.95
N ASP A 306 -13.49 7.92 12.26
CA ASP A 306 -14.54 7.86 13.29
C ASP A 306 -15.23 9.21 13.47
N VAL A 307 -14.50 10.27 13.14
CA VAL A 307 -14.98 11.64 13.30
C VAL A 307 -15.64 12.17 12.03
N ILE A 308 -15.63 11.41 10.92
CA ILE A 308 -16.35 11.77 9.69
C ILE A 308 -17.86 11.68 9.95
N LYS A 309 -18.58 12.77 9.67
CA LYS A 309 -20.05 12.89 9.76
C LYS A 309 -20.74 12.69 8.42
N SER A 310 -20.11 13.13 7.34
CA SER A 310 -20.57 12.89 5.97
C SER A 310 -19.45 13.02 4.95
N ALA A 311 -19.65 12.52 3.74
CA ALA A 311 -18.71 12.62 2.64
C ALA A 311 -19.43 12.89 1.31
N THR A 312 -18.75 13.61 0.40
CA THR A 312 -19.16 13.74 -1.00
C THR A 312 -18.37 12.75 -1.83
N VAL A 313 -19.05 11.83 -2.50
CA VAL A 313 -18.45 10.69 -3.22
C VAL A 313 -18.89 10.68 -4.67
N VAL A 314 -17.94 10.53 -5.59
CA VAL A 314 -18.22 10.29 -7.01
C VAL A 314 -18.20 8.79 -7.28
N LEU A 315 -19.34 8.24 -7.69
CA LEU A 315 -19.52 6.81 -7.99
C LEU A 315 -19.09 6.45 -9.42
N ALA A 316 -19.06 5.15 -9.72
CA ALA A 316 -18.54 4.62 -11.00
C ALA A 316 -19.35 5.10 -12.20
N ASN A 317 -20.66 5.32 -12.02
CA ASN A 317 -21.53 5.89 -13.05
C ASN A 317 -21.42 7.43 -13.18
N GLY A 318 -20.55 8.08 -12.40
CA GLY A 318 -20.39 9.53 -12.36
C GLY A 318 -21.39 10.29 -11.47
N THR A 319 -22.24 9.58 -10.71
CA THR A 319 -23.14 10.23 -9.73
C THR A 319 -22.32 10.85 -8.60
N ILE A 320 -22.61 12.10 -8.27
CA ILE A 320 -22.08 12.77 -7.07
C ILE A 320 -23.08 12.52 -5.95
N ALA A 321 -22.71 11.68 -4.99
CA ALA A 321 -23.55 11.26 -3.89
C ALA A 321 -23.05 11.83 -2.56
N THR A 322 -23.98 12.12 -1.64
CA THR A 322 -23.68 12.36 -0.23
C THR A 322 -23.81 11.05 0.53
N ALA A 323 -22.80 10.69 1.33
CA ALA A 323 -22.84 9.54 2.23
C ALA A 323 -22.76 10.03 3.68
N SER A 324 -23.71 9.63 4.53
CA SER A 324 -23.78 9.98 5.95
C SER A 324 -24.46 8.87 6.76
N SER A 325 -24.65 9.06 8.06
CA SER A 325 -25.40 8.14 8.91
C SER A 325 -26.90 8.04 8.57
N THR A 326 -27.42 8.93 7.71
CA THR A 326 -28.85 8.99 7.34
C THR A 326 -29.08 8.97 5.82
N VAL A 327 -28.04 9.10 5.00
CA VAL A 327 -28.12 9.13 3.54
C VAL A 327 -27.06 8.22 2.94
N ASN A 328 -27.43 7.31 2.04
CA ASN A 328 -26.52 6.31 1.46
C ASN A 328 -25.68 5.59 2.55
N THR A 329 -26.37 5.07 3.57
CA THR A 329 -25.75 4.57 4.81
C THR A 329 -24.78 3.41 4.59
N ASP A 330 -25.04 2.54 3.63
CA ASP A 330 -24.12 1.45 3.27
C ASP A 330 -22.85 1.97 2.61
N LEU A 331 -22.96 2.94 1.70
CA LEU A 331 -21.79 3.62 1.14
C LEU A 331 -20.99 4.33 2.23
N PHE A 332 -21.68 5.02 3.16
CA PHE A 332 -21.05 5.72 4.27
C PHE A 332 -20.31 4.78 5.23
N TRP A 333 -20.87 3.59 5.45
CA TRP A 333 -20.21 2.53 6.20
C TRP A 333 -18.97 2.02 5.46
N ALA A 334 -19.08 1.74 4.16
CA ALA A 334 -18.01 1.18 3.32
C ALA A 334 -16.79 2.11 3.19
N ILE A 335 -17.02 3.41 2.98
CA ILE A 335 -15.92 4.36 2.78
C ILE A 335 -15.12 4.64 4.06
N ARG A 336 -15.67 4.33 5.24
CA ARG A 336 -14.94 4.43 6.50
C ARG A 336 -14.22 3.11 6.78
N GLY A 337 -13.17 2.84 6.01
CA GLY A 337 -12.30 1.66 6.17
C GLY A 337 -11.93 0.94 4.87
N ALA A 338 -12.63 1.20 3.76
CA ALA A 338 -12.35 0.60 2.46
C ALA A 338 -12.59 1.59 1.28
N SER A 339 -12.45 2.89 1.53
CA SER A 339 -12.88 3.98 0.62
C SER A 339 -12.54 3.79 -0.87
N PRO A 340 -11.29 3.50 -1.26
CA PRO A 340 -10.90 3.54 -2.66
C PRO A 340 -11.55 2.46 -3.53
N SER A 341 -12.26 1.50 -2.95
CA SER A 341 -13.03 0.50 -3.70
C SER A 341 -14.45 0.97 -4.09
N PHE A 342 -14.97 2.07 -3.55
CA PHE A 342 -16.40 2.42 -3.71
C PHE A 342 -16.67 3.72 -4.45
N GLY A 343 -15.63 4.53 -4.70
CA GLY A 343 -15.77 5.81 -5.37
C GLY A 343 -14.62 6.76 -5.07
N ILE A 344 -14.68 7.95 -5.65
CA ILE A 344 -13.73 9.02 -5.35
C ILE A 344 -14.37 9.97 -4.33
N VAL A 345 -13.93 9.89 -3.08
CA VAL A 345 -14.33 10.86 -2.04
C VAL A 345 -13.63 12.19 -2.33
N THR A 346 -14.42 13.24 -2.55
CA THR A 346 -13.93 14.59 -2.91
C THR A 346 -13.88 15.54 -1.72
N SER A 347 -14.75 15.33 -0.73
CA SER A 347 -14.73 16.06 0.54
C SER A 347 -15.31 15.22 1.68
N VAL A 348 -14.86 15.52 2.89
CA VAL A 348 -15.38 14.95 4.14
C VAL A 348 -15.77 16.08 5.09
N GLU A 349 -16.92 15.96 5.74
CA GLU A 349 -17.26 16.76 6.91
C GLU A 349 -16.86 15.98 8.15
N VAL A 350 -16.00 16.57 8.97
CA VAL A 350 -15.46 15.97 10.19
C VAL A 350 -15.93 16.72 11.42
N GLN A 351 -16.22 15.99 12.50
CA GLN A 351 -16.29 16.52 13.85
C GLN A 351 -14.90 16.98 14.26
N THR A 352 -14.79 18.22 14.72
CA THR A 352 -13.56 18.76 15.30
C THR A 352 -13.68 18.83 16.82
N PHE A 353 -12.53 18.83 17.49
CA PHE A 353 -12.40 18.99 18.93
C PHE A 353 -11.66 20.29 19.24
N PRO A 354 -11.81 20.87 20.45
CA PRO A 354 -10.90 21.91 20.90
C PRO A 354 -9.45 21.41 20.80
N ALA A 355 -8.56 22.20 20.20
CA ALA A 355 -7.14 21.88 20.25
C ALA A 355 -6.68 21.89 21.73
N PRO A 356 -5.98 20.84 22.20
CA PRO A 356 -5.46 20.80 23.56
C PRO A 356 -4.65 22.07 23.87
N ALA A 357 -4.98 22.72 24.99
CA ALA A 357 -4.31 23.95 25.41
C ALA A 357 -2.80 23.75 25.63
N SER A 358 -2.42 22.54 26.02
CA SER A 358 -1.04 22.09 26.11
C SER A 358 -0.91 20.65 25.63
N ALA A 359 0.27 20.30 25.14
CA ALA A 359 0.69 18.93 24.88
C ALA A 359 2.14 18.77 25.36
N THR A 360 2.54 17.57 25.78
CA THR A 360 3.93 17.29 26.14
C THR A 360 4.41 16.10 25.34
N VAL A 361 5.40 16.31 24.48
CA VAL A 361 6.10 15.22 23.78
C VAL A 361 7.10 14.59 24.73
N PHE A 362 7.15 13.27 24.78
CA PHE A 362 8.15 12.53 25.53
C PHE A 362 8.85 11.53 24.61
N GLN A 363 10.16 11.41 24.78
CA GLN A 363 11.02 10.47 24.05
C GLN A 363 12.04 9.91 25.02
N TYR A 364 12.10 8.60 25.14
CA TYR A 364 13.10 7.87 25.90
C TYR A 364 13.81 6.89 24.98
N GLY A 365 15.14 6.81 25.06
CA GLY A 365 15.95 5.94 24.22
C GLY A 365 16.89 5.04 25.03
N TRP A 366 17.04 3.82 24.57
CA TRP A 366 17.98 2.82 25.07
C TRP A 366 18.74 2.21 23.88
N ASP A 367 20.03 2.51 23.78
CA ASP A 367 20.77 2.30 22.54
C ASP A 367 21.09 0.83 22.23
N ASN A 368 21.09 -0.03 23.25
CA ASN A 368 21.60 -1.40 23.12
C ASN A 368 20.99 -2.34 24.17
N MET A 369 19.66 -2.54 24.15
CA MET A 369 18.98 -3.50 25.03
C MET A 369 19.23 -4.93 24.57
N ASP A 370 19.54 -5.83 25.52
CA ASP A 370 19.57 -7.27 25.25
C ASP A 370 18.16 -7.84 25.00
N ILE A 371 18.10 -9.05 24.43
CA ILE A 371 16.84 -9.72 24.06
C ILE A 371 15.88 -9.83 25.25
N THR A 372 16.37 -10.18 26.44
CA THR A 372 15.53 -10.38 27.63
C THR A 372 14.90 -9.08 28.07
N THR A 373 15.69 -8.01 28.16
CA THR A 373 15.25 -6.69 28.59
C THR A 373 14.27 -6.08 27.60
N ALA A 374 14.57 -6.15 26.29
CA ALA A 374 13.66 -5.68 25.25
C ALA A 374 12.36 -6.49 25.19
N SER A 375 12.40 -7.81 25.42
CA SER A 375 11.19 -8.63 25.51
C SER A 375 10.32 -8.22 26.70
N ASN A 376 10.93 -7.98 27.86
CA ASN A 376 10.23 -7.52 29.05
C ASN A 376 9.64 -6.11 28.84
N ALA A 377 10.29 -5.24 28.06
CA ALA A 377 9.78 -3.92 27.73
C ALA A 377 8.46 -3.97 26.93
N ILE A 378 8.33 -4.89 25.96
CA ILE A 378 7.07 -5.10 25.23
C ILE A 378 6.01 -5.70 26.16
N ALA A 379 6.35 -6.74 26.93
CA ALA A 379 5.40 -7.43 27.80
C ALA A 379 4.84 -6.52 28.92
N SER A 380 5.70 -5.69 29.50
CA SER A 380 5.29 -4.69 30.50
C SER A 380 4.48 -3.56 29.89
N PHE A 381 4.80 -3.11 28.67
CA PHE A 381 3.98 -2.11 27.96
C PHE A 381 2.59 -2.65 27.62
N GLN A 382 2.52 -3.91 27.18
CA GLN A 382 1.27 -4.64 26.95
C GLN A 382 0.42 -4.69 28.22
N THR A 383 1.03 -5.00 29.37
CA THR A 383 0.35 -5.00 30.66
C THR A 383 -0.12 -3.59 31.04
N PHE A 384 0.77 -2.59 30.93
CA PHE A 384 0.48 -1.19 31.20
C PHE A 384 -0.70 -0.66 30.37
N ALA A 385 -0.75 -0.97 29.07
CA ALA A 385 -1.82 -0.58 28.16
C ALA A 385 -3.22 -1.11 28.57
N THR A 386 -3.27 -2.23 29.30
CA THR A 386 -4.52 -2.80 29.82
C THR A 386 -4.93 -2.24 31.19
N THR A 387 -4.04 -1.50 31.87
CA THR A 387 -4.38 -0.81 33.12
C THR A 387 -5.22 0.44 32.84
N ASN A 388 -5.63 1.19 33.86
CA ASN A 388 -6.46 2.40 33.71
C ASN A 388 -5.65 3.61 33.21
N ILE A 389 -4.95 3.48 32.08
CA ILE A 389 -4.21 4.58 31.46
C ILE A 389 -5.19 5.62 30.88
N PRO A 390 -4.91 6.94 31.03
CA PRO A 390 -5.80 7.97 30.51
C PRO A 390 -5.88 7.94 28.97
N PRO A 391 -7.02 8.33 28.37
CA PRO A 391 -7.16 8.41 26.91
C PRO A 391 -6.21 9.44 26.27
N GLU A 392 -5.77 10.45 27.01
CA GLU A 392 -4.83 11.49 26.57
C GLU A 392 -3.39 11.00 26.41
N PHE A 393 -3.09 9.76 26.80
CA PHE A 393 -1.79 9.13 26.61
C PHE A 393 -1.71 8.49 25.22
N GLY A 394 -0.98 9.12 24.31
CA GLY A 394 -0.58 8.52 23.03
C GLY A 394 0.88 8.11 23.06
N ALA A 395 1.19 6.88 22.66
CA ALA A 395 2.56 6.38 22.65
C ALA A 395 2.78 5.28 21.61
N GLU A 396 4.03 5.05 21.28
CA GLU A 396 4.50 3.89 20.54
C GLU A 396 5.86 3.44 21.07
N LEU A 397 6.16 2.17 20.86
CA LEU A 397 7.52 1.65 21.03
C LEU A 397 8.22 1.67 19.68
N VAL A 398 9.48 2.09 19.65
CA VAL A 398 10.30 2.11 18.43
C VAL A 398 11.46 1.14 18.59
N PHE A 399 11.68 0.26 17.62
CA PHE A 399 12.83 -0.63 17.58
C PHE A 399 13.67 -0.38 16.33
N GLY A 400 14.97 -0.58 16.48
CA GLY A 400 15.95 -0.53 15.40
C GLY A 400 17.14 -1.44 15.70
N ALA A 401 18.13 -1.45 14.81
CA ALA A 401 19.35 -2.22 15.01
C ALA A 401 20.09 -1.74 16.27
N GLY A 402 20.50 -2.69 17.12
CA GLY A 402 21.39 -2.40 18.24
C GLY A 402 22.85 -2.28 17.78
N SER A 403 23.72 -1.80 18.67
CA SER A 403 25.16 -1.66 18.38
C SER A 403 25.93 -3.00 18.35
N SER A 404 25.31 -4.10 18.77
CA SER A 404 25.92 -5.44 18.79
C SER A 404 24.88 -6.53 18.55
N LYS A 405 25.31 -7.65 17.94
CA LYS A 405 24.45 -8.84 17.74
C LYS A 405 23.81 -9.27 19.07
N GLY A 406 22.53 -9.67 19.01
CA GLY A 406 21.76 -10.04 20.20
C GLY A 406 21.22 -8.84 21.00
N HIS A 407 21.33 -7.63 20.45
CA HIS A 407 20.78 -6.41 21.04
C HIS A 407 19.98 -5.60 20.02
N VAL A 408 19.08 -4.75 20.51
CA VAL A 408 18.27 -3.82 19.72
C VAL A 408 18.38 -2.40 20.29
N PHE A 409 18.21 -1.41 19.41
CA PHE A 409 17.77 -0.09 19.85
C PHE A 409 16.31 -0.20 20.30
N PHE A 410 15.96 0.47 21.38
CA PHE A 410 14.59 0.57 21.88
C PHE A 410 14.26 2.02 22.25
N GLY A 411 13.08 2.49 21.85
CA GLY A 411 12.56 3.81 22.18
C GLY A 411 11.12 3.75 22.66
N LEU A 412 10.77 4.67 23.56
CA LEU A 412 9.40 5.02 23.90
C LEU A 412 9.16 6.46 23.46
N THR A 413 8.29 6.64 22.47
CA THR A 413 7.95 7.96 21.92
C THR A 413 6.46 8.21 22.07
N GLY A 414 6.07 9.45 22.37
CA GLY A 414 4.66 9.78 22.41
C GLY A 414 4.36 11.22 22.75
N ALA A 415 3.06 11.48 22.94
CA ALA A 415 2.55 12.76 23.37
C ALA A 415 1.45 12.59 24.42
N TRP A 416 1.48 13.49 25.39
CA TRP A 416 0.51 13.61 26.46
C TRP A 416 -0.35 14.86 26.24
N TYR A 417 -1.66 14.67 26.18
CA TYR A 417 -2.62 15.75 25.89
C TYR A 417 -3.46 16.17 27.11
N GLY A 418 -3.15 15.64 28.29
CA GLY A 418 -3.79 16.00 29.55
C GLY A 418 -3.03 17.08 30.33
N ALA A 419 -3.38 17.23 31.61
CA ALA A 419 -2.66 18.15 32.50
C ALA A 419 -1.19 17.74 32.66
N ALA A 420 -0.25 18.65 32.43
CA ALA A 420 1.19 18.35 32.44
C ALA A 420 1.66 17.73 33.78
N SER A 421 1.06 18.14 34.90
CA SER A 421 1.35 17.61 36.24
C SER A 421 1.05 16.11 36.40
N SER A 422 0.27 15.52 35.51
CA SER A 422 -0.13 14.11 35.58
C SER A 422 0.74 13.19 34.70
N LEU A 423 1.63 13.75 33.88
CA LEU A 423 2.46 12.97 32.94
C LEU A 423 3.36 11.98 33.69
N ASP A 424 4.16 12.48 34.64
CA ASP A 424 5.12 11.64 35.37
C ASP A 424 4.42 10.49 36.10
N ALA A 425 3.29 10.78 36.75
CA ALA A 425 2.49 9.75 37.42
C ALA A 425 1.89 8.73 36.44
N THR A 426 1.57 9.14 35.21
CA THR A 426 1.06 8.26 34.16
C THR A 426 2.14 7.35 33.60
N LEU A 427 3.35 7.88 33.36
CA LEU A 427 4.48 7.13 32.80
C LEU A 427 5.19 6.25 33.83
N ALA A 428 5.23 6.66 35.10
CA ALA A 428 6.02 6.01 36.14
C ALA A 428 5.76 4.49 36.28
N PRO A 429 4.52 3.97 36.20
CA PRO A 429 4.28 2.53 36.29
C PRO A 429 5.02 1.72 35.21
N TYR A 430 5.14 2.26 33.99
CA TYR A 430 5.87 1.61 32.90
C TYR A 430 7.38 1.87 32.99
N LEU A 431 7.80 3.12 33.19
CA LEU A 431 9.24 3.46 33.25
C LEU A 431 9.97 2.72 34.39
N LYS A 432 9.28 2.42 35.51
CA LYS A 432 9.86 1.64 36.61
C LYS A 432 10.15 0.18 36.26
N THR A 433 9.57 -0.37 35.21
CA THR A 433 9.86 -1.74 34.75
C THR A 433 11.04 -1.80 33.78
N LEU A 434 11.60 -0.65 33.42
CA LEU A 434 12.71 -0.53 32.47
C LEU A 434 14.01 -0.13 33.20
N PRO A 435 15.18 -0.44 32.63
CA PRO A 435 16.43 0.15 33.10
C PRO A 435 16.45 1.66 32.86
N THR A 436 17.39 2.36 33.47
CA THR A 436 17.61 3.79 33.22
C THR A 436 17.85 4.03 31.71
N PRO A 437 17.15 4.99 31.09
CA PRO A 437 17.33 5.31 29.66
C PRO A 437 18.71 5.94 29.38
N SER A 438 19.26 5.65 28.20
CA SER A 438 20.44 6.34 27.66
C SER A 438 20.15 7.82 27.38
N SER A 439 18.93 8.13 26.96
CA SER A 439 18.48 9.49 26.66
C SER A 439 17.02 9.69 27.03
N SER A 440 16.68 10.91 27.43
CA SER A 440 15.29 11.30 27.68
C SER A 440 15.08 12.76 27.30
N THR A 441 14.05 13.02 26.51
CA THR A 441 13.60 14.36 26.11
C THR A 441 12.14 14.52 26.48
N ILE A 442 11.82 15.54 27.27
CA ILE A 442 10.45 15.93 27.61
C ILE A 442 10.26 17.37 27.13
N SER A 443 9.31 17.57 26.23
CA SER A 443 9.08 18.85 25.54
C SER A 443 7.62 19.29 25.71
N PRO A 444 7.31 20.06 26.76
CA PRO A 444 6.03 20.73 26.90
C PRO A 444 5.85 21.81 25.83
N GLY A 445 4.63 21.94 25.31
CA GLY A 445 4.30 22.93 24.29
C GLY A 445 2.80 23.02 24.02
N SER A 446 2.43 23.62 22.90
CA SER A 446 1.06 23.63 22.40
C SER A 446 0.75 22.34 21.63
N TYR A 447 -0.54 22.07 21.38
CA TYR A 447 -0.95 20.97 20.50
C TYR A 447 -0.20 20.98 19.16
N ILE A 448 -0.19 22.12 18.45
CA ILE A 448 0.46 22.19 17.13
C ILE A 448 1.98 22.01 17.20
N ASN A 449 2.62 22.42 18.31
CA ASN A 449 4.03 22.13 18.52
C ASN A 449 4.27 20.62 18.64
N SER A 450 3.42 19.88 19.36
CA SER A 450 3.53 18.42 19.42
C SER A 450 3.36 17.77 18.05
N VAL A 451 2.43 18.25 17.22
CA VAL A 451 2.25 17.75 15.84
C VAL A 451 3.51 18.01 15.01
N ALA A 452 4.12 19.20 15.12
CA ALA A 452 5.35 19.54 14.39
C ALA A 452 6.55 18.69 14.84
N VAL A 453 6.73 18.49 16.15
CA VAL A 453 7.82 17.69 16.71
C VAL A 453 7.68 16.23 16.29
N LEU A 454 6.48 15.65 16.42
CA LEU A 454 6.22 14.25 16.07
C LEU A 454 6.22 14.00 14.55
N ALA A 455 5.95 15.01 13.73
CA ALA A 455 6.10 14.88 12.28
C ALA A 455 7.56 14.73 11.85
N GLY A 456 8.51 15.33 12.59
CA GLY A 456 9.93 15.39 12.21
C GLY A 456 10.22 16.23 10.96
N GLN A 457 9.20 16.91 10.40
CA GLN A 457 9.30 17.79 9.22
C GLN A 457 8.40 19.03 9.40
N PRO A 458 8.59 20.09 8.58
CA PRO A 458 7.65 21.19 8.51
C PRO A 458 6.21 20.73 8.26
N LEU A 459 5.24 21.34 8.95
CA LEU A 459 3.82 21.06 8.75
C LEU A 459 3.28 21.70 7.46
N ASN A 460 3.77 22.89 7.10
CA ASN A 460 3.38 23.55 5.86
C ASN A 460 4.01 22.82 4.68
N THR A 461 3.20 22.08 3.94
CA THR A 461 3.70 21.23 2.85
C THR A 461 4.07 21.99 1.57
N ALA A 462 3.82 23.31 1.53
CA ALA A 462 4.32 24.18 0.49
C ALA A 462 5.74 24.71 0.80
N SER A 463 6.22 24.56 2.04
CA SER A 463 7.52 25.11 2.46
C SER A 463 8.71 24.20 2.14
N ALA A 464 8.46 22.92 1.84
CA ALA A 464 9.49 21.95 1.49
C ALA A 464 8.91 20.91 0.51
N SER A 465 9.79 20.15 -0.13
CA SER A 465 9.40 18.99 -0.92
C SER A 465 9.37 17.74 -0.03
N GLU A 466 8.41 16.87 -0.29
CA GLU A 466 8.36 15.53 0.29
C GLU A 466 9.58 14.71 -0.16
N GLN A 467 10.24 14.05 0.79
CA GLN A 467 11.30 13.09 0.48
C GLN A 467 10.67 11.74 0.13
N ALA A 468 11.04 11.21 -1.03
CA ALA A 468 10.63 9.87 -1.45
C ALA A 468 11.56 8.82 -0.85
N ASP A 469 11.09 7.58 -0.78
CA ASP A 469 11.80 6.47 -0.16
C ASP A 469 11.73 5.21 -1.05
N THR A 470 12.68 4.30 -0.93
CA THR A 470 12.67 2.99 -1.60
C THR A 470 12.56 1.90 -0.54
N PHE A 471 11.37 1.33 -0.38
CA PHE A 471 11.10 0.51 0.80
C PHE A 471 10.08 -0.61 0.59
N TYR A 472 9.99 -1.48 1.58
CA TYR A 472 8.92 -2.46 1.75
C TYR A 472 8.42 -2.43 3.19
N THR A 473 7.14 -2.74 3.36
CA THR A 473 6.47 -2.73 4.66
C THR A 473 5.61 -3.94 4.85
N LYS A 474 5.42 -4.31 6.11
CA LYS A 474 4.33 -5.17 6.56
C LYS A 474 3.64 -4.53 7.76
N SER A 475 2.43 -4.96 8.05
CA SER A 475 1.74 -4.58 9.28
C SER A 475 1.09 -5.77 9.97
N LEU A 476 0.93 -5.65 11.28
CA LEU A 476 0.28 -6.65 12.12
C LEU A 476 -0.50 -5.94 13.23
N MET A 477 -1.75 -6.33 13.45
CA MET A 477 -2.60 -5.77 14.51
C MET A 477 -2.88 -6.86 15.55
N THR A 478 -2.50 -6.64 16.81
CA THR A 478 -2.66 -7.62 17.89
C THR A 478 -4.01 -7.46 18.57
N PRO A 479 -4.76 -8.54 18.87
CA PRO A 479 -6.05 -8.43 19.53
C PRO A 479 -5.88 -8.19 21.04
N SER A 480 -6.58 -7.22 21.59
CA SER A 480 -6.58 -6.87 23.02
C SER A 480 -7.13 -7.98 23.90
N GLY A 481 -8.05 -8.80 23.39
CA GLY A 481 -8.59 -9.96 24.12
C GLY A 481 -7.65 -11.17 24.15
N SER A 482 -6.62 -11.19 23.30
CA SER A 482 -5.59 -12.22 23.26
C SER A 482 -4.24 -11.60 22.88
N PRO A 483 -3.62 -10.81 23.77
CA PRO A 483 -2.37 -10.13 23.47
C PRO A 483 -1.22 -11.11 23.15
N MET A 484 -0.06 -10.59 22.71
CA MET A 484 1.09 -11.44 22.37
C MET A 484 1.56 -12.26 23.58
N SER A 485 1.85 -13.53 23.34
CA SER A 485 2.44 -14.42 24.35
C SER A 485 3.91 -14.04 24.60
N SER A 486 4.46 -14.41 25.76
CA SER A 486 5.89 -14.23 26.04
C SER A 486 6.77 -14.93 24.99
N ALA A 487 6.35 -16.09 24.50
CA ALA A 487 7.06 -16.81 23.44
C ALA A 487 7.09 -16.02 22.13
N ALA A 488 5.97 -15.42 21.72
CA ALA A 488 5.91 -14.58 20.52
C ALA A 488 6.73 -13.30 20.67
N ILE A 489 6.67 -12.64 21.83
CA ILE A 489 7.47 -11.45 22.13
C ILE A 489 8.97 -11.78 22.07
N THR A 490 9.41 -12.84 22.75
CA THR A 490 10.83 -13.23 22.76
C THR A 490 11.31 -13.65 21.38
N ALA A 491 10.50 -14.38 20.61
CA ALA A 491 10.85 -14.76 19.24
C ALA A 491 11.03 -13.53 18.34
N PHE A 492 10.13 -12.55 18.45
CA PHE A 492 10.18 -11.29 17.71
C PHE A 492 11.43 -10.46 18.02
N VAL A 493 11.70 -10.23 19.30
CA VAL A 493 12.90 -9.49 19.73
C VAL A 493 14.17 -10.26 19.36
N THR A 494 14.20 -11.58 19.52
CA THR A 494 15.34 -12.42 19.09
C THR A 494 15.60 -12.30 17.59
N TYR A 495 14.55 -12.26 16.77
CA TYR A 495 14.68 -12.10 15.33
C TYR A 495 15.28 -10.72 14.99
N MET A 496 14.72 -9.63 15.53
CA MET A 496 15.25 -8.27 15.33
C MET A 496 16.71 -8.14 15.79
N ALA A 497 17.03 -8.63 16.98
CA ALA A 497 18.36 -8.53 17.59
C ALA A 497 19.46 -9.29 16.83
N ASN A 498 19.09 -10.34 16.08
CA ASN A 498 20.04 -11.18 15.36
C ASN A 498 20.01 -10.94 13.84
N GLN A 499 18.85 -11.07 13.22
CA GLN A 499 18.70 -10.92 11.77
C GLN A 499 18.67 -9.44 11.39
N GLY A 500 18.08 -8.59 12.22
CA GLY A 500 18.09 -7.14 12.00
C GLY A 500 19.49 -6.55 12.15
N PHE A 501 20.32 -7.09 13.05
CA PHE A 501 21.74 -6.67 13.17
C PHE A 501 22.56 -6.96 11.91
N THR A 502 22.21 -8.03 11.18
CA THR A 502 22.92 -8.43 9.95
C THR A 502 22.20 -8.03 8.67
N SER A 503 21.10 -7.29 8.74
CA SER A 503 20.34 -6.88 7.56
C SER A 503 21.05 -5.75 6.82
N ASP A 504 21.06 -5.82 5.50
CA ASP A 504 21.58 -4.75 4.64
C ASP A 504 20.55 -3.63 4.39
N THR A 505 19.40 -3.65 5.10
CA THR A 505 18.35 -2.63 5.01
C THR A 505 18.42 -1.64 6.17
N ALA A 506 18.01 -0.39 5.91
CA ALA A 506 17.71 0.56 6.99
C ALA A 506 16.30 0.27 7.50
N TRP A 507 16.19 -0.40 8.64
CA TRP A 507 14.91 -0.86 9.17
C TRP A 507 14.56 -0.26 10.52
N PHE A 508 13.26 -0.15 10.76
CA PHE A 508 12.68 0.16 12.06
C PHE A 508 11.34 -0.57 12.24
N VAL A 509 10.90 -0.66 13.48
CA VAL A 509 9.57 -1.15 13.85
C VAL A 509 8.93 -0.14 14.78
N GLU A 510 7.71 0.26 14.46
CA GLU A 510 6.83 0.98 15.39
C GLU A 510 5.77 0.03 15.93
N VAL A 511 5.61 -0.01 17.25
CA VAL A 511 4.54 -0.71 17.98
C VAL A 511 3.61 0.35 18.55
N GLU A 512 2.64 0.74 17.74
CA GLU A 512 1.71 1.83 17.99
C GLU A 512 0.67 1.41 19.03
N LEU A 513 0.51 2.19 20.11
CA LEU A 513 -0.57 2.00 21.08
C LEU A 513 -1.91 2.45 20.48
N PHE A 514 -2.60 1.49 19.85
CA PHE A 514 -3.91 1.68 19.25
C PHE A 514 -5.02 1.64 20.31
N GLY A 515 -4.99 0.59 21.12
CA GLY A 515 -6.09 0.23 21.99
C GLY A 515 -5.81 0.35 23.48
N GLY A 516 -6.32 -0.64 24.22
CA GLY A 516 -6.23 -0.73 25.67
C GLY A 516 -7.39 -0.03 26.37
N SER A 517 -7.33 -0.01 27.70
CA SER A 517 -8.38 0.61 28.51
C SER A 517 -8.56 2.08 28.15
N ASN A 518 -9.81 2.55 28.16
CA ASN A 518 -10.19 3.92 27.83
C ASN A 518 -9.88 4.36 26.37
N SER A 519 -9.44 3.49 25.47
CA SER A 519 -9.24 3.87 24.07
C SER A 519 -10.57 4.11 23.37
N ALA A 520 -10.73 5.31 22.81
CA ALA A 520 -11.86 5.67 21.96
C ALA A 520 -11.93 4.78 20.70
N ILE A 521 -10.81 4.24 20.22
CA ILE A 521 -10.79 3.32 19.06
C ILE A 521 -11.52 2.01 19.40
N ASN A 522 -11.23 1.42 20.57
CA ASN A 522 -11.90 0.19 21.04
C ASN A 522 -13.35 0.43 21.45
N ALA A 523 -13.71 1.66 21.84
CA ALA A 523 -15.07 2.02 22.24
C ALA A 523 -16.04 2.10 21.04
N VAL A 524 -15.54 2.28 19.80
CA VAL A 524 -16.38 2.27 18.60
C VAL A 524 -16.89 0.85 18.35
N PRO A 525 -18.23 0.62 18.25
CA PRO A 525 -18.76 -0.71 17.97
C PRO A 525 -18.24 -1.27 16.66
N LEU A 526 -17.91 -2.57 16.65
CA LEU A 526 -17.28 -3.29 15.52
C LEU A 526 -17.92 -2.95 14.17
N ASP A 527 -19.24 -3.10 14.05
CA ASP A 527 -19.98 -2.95 12.80
C ASP A 527 -20.31 -1.48 12.44
N SER A 528 -19.80 -0.48 13.17
CA SER A 528 -20.11 0.94 12.91
C SER A 528 -19.48 1.48 11.62
N THR A 529 -18.44 0.82 11.14
CA THR A 529 -17.59 1.22 10.00
C THR A 529 -17.05 -0.02 9.29
N ALA A 530 -16.55 0.11 8.05
CA ALA A 530 -15.87 -0.98 7.37
C ALA A 530 -14.56 -1.42 8.06
N PHE A 531 -13.90 -0.53 8.82
CA PHE A 531 -12.72 -0.88 9.61
C PHE A 531 -13.05 -1.96 10.66
N ALA A 532 -12.52 -3.16 10.46
CA ALA A 532 -12.92 -4.37 11.19
C ALA A 532 -12.09 -4.69 12.44
N LYS A 533 -10.98 -3.99 12.68
CA LYS A 533 -10.01 -4.33 13.72
C LYS A 533 -10.16 -3.48 14.98
N ARG A 534 -11.41 -3.35 15.47
CA ARG A 534 -11.77 -2.56 16.67
C ARG A 534 -11.29 -3.16 17.98
N ASP A 535 -10.97 -4.45 18.01
CA ASP A 535 -10.41 -5.14 19.17
C ASP A 535 -8.88 -5.03 19.27
N THR A 536 -8.22 -4.22 18.44
CA THR A 536 -6.75 -4.09 18.41
C THR A 536 -6.20 -3.47 19.70
N LEU A 537 -5.09 -4.01 20.21
CA LEU A 537 -4.24 -3.39 21.24
C LEU A 537 -3.07 -2.62 20.62
N PHE A 538 -2.25 -3.30 19.81
CA PHE A 538 -1.13 -2.69 19.10
C PHE A 538 -1.25 -2.86 17.60
N THR A 539 -0.83 -1.83 16.86
CA THR A 539 -0.51 -1.95 15.44
C THR A 539 1.00 -1.92 15.28
N PHE A 540 1.54 -2.87 14.53
CA PHE A 540 2.95 -2.94 14.18
C PHE A 540 3.10 -2.39 12.77
N GLN A 541 3.99 -1.41 12.60
CA GLN A 541 4.56 -1.04 11.32
C GLN A 541 5.96 -1.66 11.23
N LEU A 542 6.12 -2.64 10.35
CA LEU A 542 7.42 -3.24 10.06
C LEU A 542 7.95 -2.58 8.79
N TYR A 543 9.08 -1.88 8.88
CA TYR A 543 9.57 -1.05 7.79
C TYR A 543 11.04 -1.37 7.48
N ALA A 544 11.34 -1.53 6.20
CA ALA A 544 12.72 -1.70 5.72
C ALA A 544 12.90 -0.86 4.45
N SER A 545 13.89 0.02 4.48
CA SER A 545 14.30 0.90 3.39
C SER A 545 15.66 0.47 2.83
N SER A 546 15.95 0.85 1.58
CA SER A 546 17.30 0.76 1.04
C SER A 546 18.29 1.55 1.92
N ASN A 547 19.45 0.97 2.21
CA ASN A 547 20.40 1.53 3.21
C ASN A 547 21.33 2.65 2.66
N ASN A 548 21.05 3.13 1.45
CA ASN A 548 21.70 4.31 0.87
C ASN A 548 21.06 5.59 1.40
N SER A 549 21.82 6.69 1.37
CA SER A 549 21.35 8.02 1.74
C SER A 549 21.50 8.98 0.54
N PRO A 550 20.39 9.43 -0.09
CA PRO A 550 19.01 9.05 0.19
C PRO A 550 18.69 7.60 -0.26
N PRO A 551 17.60 7.00 0.25
CA PRO A 551 17.20 5.63 -0.09
C PRO A 551 16.64 5.55 -1.52
N THR A 552 17.51 5.27 -2.48
CA THR A 552 17.17 5.14 -3.91
C THR A 552 17.13 3.68 -4.37
N PRO A 553 16.44 3.38 -5.49
CA PRO A 553 16.44 2.04 -6.10
C PRO A 553 17.84 1.53 -6.48
N PRO A 554 18.03 0.19 -6.59
CA PRO A 554 17.01 -0.86 -6.36
C PRO A 554 16.73 -1.10 -4.86
N TYR A 555 15.58 -1.70 -4.56
CA TYR A 555 15.27 -2.20 -3.21
C TYR A 555 16.03 -3.53 -2.94
N PRO A 556 16.66 -3.73 -1.77
CA PRO A 556 17.33 -4.98 -1.43
C PRO A 556 16.36 -6.18 -1.43
N THR A 557 16.70 -7.25 -2.16
CA THR A 557 15.81 -8.41 -2.34
C THR A 557 15.62 -9.23 -1.06
N ASP A 558 16.64 -9.27 -0.20
CA ASP A 558 16.61 -9.90 1.12
C ASP A 558 15.68 -9.17 2.10
N GLY A 559 15.51 -7.86 1.93
CA GLY A 559 14.60 -7.03 2.73
C GLY A 559 13.16 -7.52 2.72
N PHE A 560 12.72 -8.19 1.65
CA PHE A 560 11.40 -8.83 1.63
C PHE A 560 11.32 -10.02 2.59
N SER A 561 12.26 -10.96 2.48
CA SER A 561 12.33 -12.14 3.35
C SER A 561 12.60 -11.77 4.80
N PHE A 562 13.32 -10.67 5.04
CA PHE A 562 13.57 -10.12 6.37
C PHE A 562 12.27 -9.69 7.05
N LEU A 563 11.45 -8.85 6.40
CA LEU A 563 10.16 -8.47 7.00
C LEU A 563 9.17 -9.63 7.06
N ASP A 564 9.19 -10.56 6.08
CA ASP A 564 8.37 -11.77 6.13
C ASP A 564 8.73 -12.63 7.37
N GLY A 565 10.02 -12.84 7.63
CA GLY A 565 10.51 -13.56 8.80
C GLY A 565 10.22 -12.83 10.11
N MET A 566 10.29 -11.50 10.11
CA MET A 566 9.96 -10.65 11.25
C MET A 566 8.48 -10.80 11.64
N ALA A 567 7.55 -10.68 10.69
CA ALA A 567 6.13 -10.93 10.95
C ALA A 567 5.86 -12.39 11.36
N ALA A 568 6.50 -13.35 10.68
CA ALA A 568 6.34 -14.78 10.96
C ALA A 568 6.83 -15.16 12.36
N SER A 569 7.84 -14.47 12.91
CA SER A 569 8.33 -14.70 14.27
C SER A 569 7.26 -14.45 15.34
N ILE A 570 6.33 -13.53 15.09
CA ILE A 570 5.18 -13.29 15.97
C ILE A 570 4.10 -14.36 15.71
N VAL A 571 3.65 -14.48 14.46
CA VAL A 571 2.48 -15.30 14.10
C VAL A 571 2.73 -16.79 14.37
N SER A 572 3.92 -17.31 14.04
CA SER A 572 4.25 -18.73 14.22
C SER A 572 4.42 -19.14 15.69
N ASN A 573 4.60 -18.16 16.58
CA ASN A 573 4.71 -18.34 18.02
C ASN A 573 3.43 -17.90 18.76
N SER A 574 2.35 -17.68 18.01
CA SER A 574 1.02 -17.34 18.51
C SER A 574 0.05 -18.53 18.30
N PRO A 575 -1.10 -18.56 19.00
CA PRO A 575 -2.10 -19.61 18.77
C PRO A 575 -2.51 -19.73 17.30
N ALA A 576 -2.80 -20.95 16.84
CA ALA A 576 -3.17 -21.19 15.43
C ALA A 576 -4.42 -20.40 14.97
N ASN A 577 -5.31 -20.07 15.90
CA ASN A 577 -6.52 -19.28 15.69
C ASN A 577 -6.38 -17.84 16.22
N TRP A 578 -5.16 -17.33 16.36
CA TRP A 578 -4.94 -15.97 16.85
C TRP A 578 -5.57 -14.96 15.88
N ASN A 579 -6.54 -14.18 16.36
CA ASN A 579 -7.33 -13.26 15.55
C ASN A 579 -6.59 -11.94 15.28
N TYR A 580 -5.36 -12.02 14.78
CA TYR A 580 -4.59 -10.84 14.40
C TYR A 580 -5.17 -10.19 13.13
N GLY A 581 -4.76 -8.96 12.86
CA GLY A 581 -5.11 -8.22 11.65
C GLY A 581 -3.88 -7.69 10.93
N ALA A 582 -4.12 -6.96 9.85
CA ALA A 582 -3.16 -6.09 9.19
C ALA A 582 -3.81 -4.72 9.00
N TYR A 583 -3.00 -3.65 8.94
CA TYR A 583 -3.51 -2.29 8.82
C TYR A 583 -3.37 -1.79 7.39
N LEU A 584 -4.50 -1.44 6.77
CA LEU A 584 -4.57 -1.19 5.33
C LEU A 584 -3.94 0.14 4.88
N ASN A 585 -3.68 1.07 5.81
CA ASN A 585 -2.82 2.24 5.55
C ASN A 585 -1.33 1.88 5.45
N TYR A 586 -0.94 0.69 5.92
CA TYR A 586 0.40 0.09 5.74
C TYR A 586 0.28 -1.16 4.86
N PRO A 587 -0.12 -0.98 3.58
CA PRO A 587 -0.47 -2.09 2.72
C PRO A 587 0.76 -2.94 2.36
N ASP A 588 0.54 -4.24 2.31
CA ASP A 588 1.51 -5.24 1.88
C ASP A 588 1.02 -5.90 0.57
N ASP A 589 1.77 -5.69 -0.52
CA ASP A 589 1.49 -6.25 -1.85
C ASP A 589 1.81 -7.76 -1.98
N ARG A 590 2.38 -8.35 -0.93
CA ARG A 590 2.68 -9.79 -0.81
C ARG A 590 1.79 -10.47 0.24
N LEU A 591 0.83 -9.76 0.83
CA LEU A 591 -0.01 -10.29 1.91
C LEU A 591 -0.94 -11.40 1.39
N THR A 592 -0.77 -12.60 1.93
CA THR A 592 -1.74 -13.69 1.72
C THR A 592 -2.94 -13.49 2.66
N ASN A 593 -4.13 -13.91 2.22
CA ASN A 593 -5.38 -13.75 3.00
C ASN A 593 -5.75 -12.28 3.34
N ALA A 594 -5.39 -11.33 2.47
CA ALA A 594 -5.67 -9.91 2.65
C ALA A 594 -7.13 -9.60 3.02
N ALA A 595 -8.10 -10.28 2.40
CA ALA A 595 -9.51 -10.11 2.72
C ALA A 595 -9.84 -10.33 4.21
N THR A 596 -9.28 -11.41 4.78
CA THR A 596 -9.48 -11.76 6.20
C THR A 596 -8.70 -10.81 7.12
N LEU A 597 -7.45 -10.48 6.77
CA LEU A 597 -6.58 -9.69 7.65
C LEU A 597 -6.96 -8.21 7.68
N TYR A 598 -7.43 -7.64 6.57
CA TYR A 598 -7.86 -6.25 6.51
C TYR A 598 -9.34 -6.06 6.86
N TYR A 599 -10.23 -6.93 6.36
CA TYR A 599 -11.68 -6.71 6.47
C TYR A 599 -12.40 -7.75 7.35
N GLY A 600 -11.81 -8.92 7.61
CA GLY A 600 -12.41 -9.95 8.47
C GLY A 600 -13.85 -10.31 8.05
N SER A 601 -14.76 -10.35 9.02
CA SER A 601 -16.19 -10.63 8.80
C SER A 601 -16.90 -9.58 7.92
N HIS A 602 -16.36 -8.36 7.80
CA HIS A 602 -16.95 -7.29 7.01
C HIS A 602 -16.81 -7.49 5.50
N TYR A 603 -15.92 -8.38 5.05
CA TYR A 603 -15.60 -8.54 3.63
C TYR A 603 -16.82 -8.92 2.77
N ALA A 604 -17.70 -9.77 3.28
CA ALA A 604 -18.91 -10.17 2.54
C ALA A 604 -19.86 -9.00 2.29
N ARG A 605 -20.07 -8.13 3.30
CA ARG A 605 -20.88 -6.91 3.16
C ARG A 605 -20.23 -5.92 2.20
N LEU A 606 -18.92 -5.73 2.32
CA LEU A 606 -18.16 -4.88 1.41
C LEU A 606 -18.32 -5.32 -0.05
N LYS A 607 -18.19 -6.62 -0.34
CA LYS A 607 -18.42 -7.17 -1.68
C LYS A 607 -19.84 -6.89 -2.20
N SER A 608 -20.85 -7.07 -1.36
CA SER A 608 -22.24 -6.79 -1.76
C SER A 608 -22.43 -5.31 -2.14
N ILE A 609 -21.89 -4.40 -1.33
CA ILE A 609 -21.95 -2.96 -1.62
C ILE A 609 -21.16 -2.64 -2.89
N LYS A 610 -19.98 -3.24 -3.08
CA LYS A 610 -19.12 -3.05 -4.25
C LYS A 610 -19.85 -3.42 -5.53
N THR A 611 -20.51 -4.58 -5.57
CA THR A 611 -21.33 -5.02 -6.70
C THR A 611 -22.45 -4.03 -7.01
N ALA A 612 -23.04 -3.39 -5.99
CA ALA A 612 -24.14 -2.44 -6.18
C ALA A 612 -23.66 -1.07 -6.73
N VAL A 613 -22.55 -0.54 -6.22
CA VAL A 613 -22.11 0.84 -6.55
C VAL A 613 -21.06 0.92 -7.67
N ASP A 614 -20.37 -0.18 -7.94
CA ASP A 614 -19.36 -0.29 -9.00
C ASP A 614 -19.38 -1.70 -9.65
N PRO A 615 -20.45 -2.04 -10.38
CA PRO A 615 -20.61 -3.35 -11.02
C PRO A 615 -19.58 -3.64 -12.12
N LEU A 616 -18.93 -2.59 -12.66
CA LEU A 616 -17.91 -2.70 -13.70
C LEU A 616 -16.49 -2.80 -13.12
N ASN A 617 -16.35 -2.76 -11.79
CA ASN A 617 -15.06 -2.80 -11.09
C ASN A 617 -14.07 -1.73 -11.60
N VAL A 618 -14.58 -0.50 -11.79
CA VAL A 618 -13.85 0.69 -12.24
C VAL A 618 -12.79 1.06 -11.21
N PHE A 619 -13.19 1.09 -9.93
CA PHE A 619 -12.34 1.40 -8.79
C PHE A 619 -11.74 0.11 -8.22
N ARG A 620 -10.81 -0.48 -8.95
CA ARG A 620 -10.05 -1.65 -8.50
C ARG A 620 -8.65 -1.24 -8.06
N ILE A 621 -8.13 -1.88 -7.03
CA ILE A 621 -6.73 -1.81 -6.59
C ILE A 621 -6.29 -3.22 -6.17
N PRO A 622 -4.99 -3.58 -6.23
CA PRO A 622 -4.51 -4.95 -5.99
C PRO A 622 -4.98 -5.63 -4.68
N ILE A 623 -5.27 -4.86 -3.64
CA ILE A 623 -5.68 -5.33 -2.30
C ILE A 623 -7.06 -4.78 -1.87
N GLY A 624 -7.84 -4.30 -2.84
CA GLY A 624 -9.17 -3.73 -2.63
C GLY A 624 -10.24 -4.81 -2.42
N VAL A 625 -11.50 -4.36 -2.31
CA VAL A 625 -12.68 -5.21 -2.12
C VAL A 625 -13.04 -6.01 -3.37
#